data_AF-A0A7X1SRK9-F1
#
_entry.id   AF-A0A7X1SRK9-F1
#
_cell.length_a   1.000
_cell.length_b   1.000
_cell.length_c   1.000
_cell.angle_alpha   90.00
_cell.angle_beta   90.00
_cell.angle_gamma   90.00
#
_symmetry.space_group_name_H-M   'P 1'
#
loop_
_entity.id
_entity.type
_entity.pdbx_description
1 polymer ?
#
loop_
_entity_poly.entity_id
_entity_poly.type
_entity_poly.pdbx_seq_one_letter_code
_entity_poly.pdbx_strand_id
1 'polypeptide(L)' 'MLNNHNRYASIKKIGEDFGMSRSTIYRALHAGRFKAVKCGRLTRICVASVEQYFASLPVMGAA' A
#
# COMPACT_ATOMS: atom_id res chain seq x y z
N MET A 1 -19.43 10.47 7.18
CA MET A 1 -19.11 9.45 6.17
C MET A 1 -18.10 10.05 5.21
N LEU A 2 -16.89 9.50 5.09
CA LEU A 2 -15.88 10.03 4.15
C LEU A 2 -15.61 9.04 3.02
N ASN A 3 -15.59 9.63 1.82
CA ASN A 3 -15.67 9.04 0.50
C ASN A 3 -14.58 8.00 0.20
N ASN A 4 -14.99 6.82 -0.29
CA ASN A 4 -14.16 5.84 -0.97
C ASN A 4 -13.68 6.35 -2.34
N HIS A 5 -12.97 7.47 -2.37
CA HIS A 5 -12.16 7.79 -3.54
C HIS A 5 -10.99 6.83 -3.52
N ASN A 6 -10.95 5.90 -4.48
CA ASN A 6 -9.85 4.96 -4.65
C ASN A 6 -8.58 5.76 -5.02
N ARG A 7 -7.91 6.31 -4.00
CA ARG A 7 -6.79 7.23 -4.18
C ARG A 7 -5.55 6.45 -4.56
N TYR A 8 -4.81 7.02 -5.50
CA TYR A 8 -3.51 6.53 -5.92
C TYR A 8 -2.41 7.40 -5.31
N ALA A 9 -1.41 6.77 -4.70
CA ALA A 9 -0.29 7.45 -4.05
C ALA A 9 1.05 7.03 -4.67
N SER A 10 2.08 7.86 -4.49
CA SER A 10 3.44 7.51 -4.86
C SER A 10 4.03 6.51 -3.85
N ILE A 11 5.07 5.78 -4.25
CA ILE A 11 5.82 4.89 -3.35
C ILE A 11 6.34 5.66 -2.12
N LYS A 12 6.81 6.89 -2.32
CA LYS A 12 7.30 7.75 -1.24
C LYS A 12 6.18 8.02 -0.22
N LYS A 13 5.00 8.44 -0.69
CA LYS A 13 3.86 8.76 0.17
C LYS A 13 3.33 7.53 0.91
N ILE A 14 3.30 6.36 0.26
CA ILE A 14 2.97 5.09 0.94
C ILE A 14 3.97 4.77 2.05
N GLY A 15 5.26 5.00 1.81
CA GLY A 15 6.28 4.79 2.84
C GLY A 15 6.12 5.73 4.03
N GLU A 16 5.80 7.01 3.77
CA GLU A 16 5.53 8.01 4.80
C GLU A 16 4.26 7.68 5.60
N ASP A 17 3.17 7.27 4.94
CA ASP A 17 1.87 7.07 5.58
C ASP A 17 1.77 5.75 6.35
N PHE A 18 2.40 4.69 5.85
CA PHE A 18 2.28 3.34 6.41
C PHE A 18 3.56 2.86 7.09
N GLY A 19 4.57 3.73 7.24
CA GLY A 19 5.83 3.38 7.91
C GLY A 19 6.65 2.31 7.19
N MET A 20 6.51 2.18 5.87
CA MET A 20 7.20 1.14 5.09
C MET A 20 8.43 1.69 4.36
N SER A 21 9.54 0.96 4.41
CA SER A 21 10.68 1.24 3.55
C SER A 21 10.35 0.96 2.08
N ARG A 22 11.07 1.60 1.15
CA ARG A 22 10.88 1.39 -0.29
C ARG A 22 11.13 -0.06 -0.70
N SER A 23 12.12 -0.73 -0.08
CA SER A 23 12.42 -2.14 -0.34
C SER A 23 11.27 -3.05 0.11
N THR A 24 10.66 -2.79 1.27
CA THR A 24 9.46 -3.51 1.74
C THR A 24 8.29 -3.30 0.78
N ILE A 25 8.07 -2.08 0.32
CA ILE A 25 7.00 -1.78 -0.66
C ILE A 25 7.22 -2.57 -1.95
N TYR A 26 8.42 -2.56 -2.52
CA TYR A 26 8.71 -3.32 -3.73
C TYR A 26 8.55 -4.84 -3.55
N ARG A 27 9.00 -5.38 -2.40
CA ARG A 27 8.77 -6.80 -2.06
C ARG A 27 7.28 -7.13 -1.99
N ALA A 28 6.49 -6.28 -1.33
CA ALA A 28 5.06 -6.49 -1.20
C ALA A 28 4.34 -6.40 -2.56
N LEU A 29 4.75 -5.48 -3.43
CA LEU A 29 4.24 -5.39 -4.81
C LEU A 29 4.60 -6.62 -5.64
N HIS A 30 5.86 -7.08 -5.59
CA HIS A 30 6.29 -8.30 -6.28
C HIS A 30 5.57 -9.54 -5.77
N ALA A 31 5.25 -9.59 -4.48
CA ALA A 31 4.47 -10.66 -3.86
C ALA A 31 2.95 -10.50 -4.06
N GLY A 32 2.48 -9.46 -4.78
CA GLY A 32 1.06 -9.24 -5.07
C GLY A 32 0.20 -8.86 -3.86
N ARG A 33 0.81 -8.40 -2.75
CA ARG A 33 0.08 -8.11 -1.50
C ARG A 33 -0.83 -6.89 -1.59
N PHE A 34 -0.51 -5.94 -2.46
CA PHE A 34 -1.36 -4.80 -2.79
C PHE A 34 -1.09 -4.34 -4.22
N LYS A 35 -1.99 -3.49 -4.74
CA LYS A 35 -2.07 -3.17 -6.17
C LYS A 35 -1.33 -1.88 -6.49
N ALA A 36 -0.65 -1.88 -7.62
CA ALA A 36 -0.09 -0.68 -8.22
C ALA A 36 -0.38 -0.64 -9.73
N VAL A 37 -0.48 0.56 -10.27
CA VAL A 37 -0.63 0.83 -11.69
C VAL A 37 0.59 1.60 -12.22
N LYS A 38 0.95 1.33 -13.46
CA LYS A 38 1.93 2.12 -14.21
C LYS A 38 1.23 3.31 -14.86
N CYS A 39 1.75 4.51 -14.61
CA CYS A 39 1.31 5.77 -15.20
C CYS A 39 2.54 6.41 -15.87
N GLY A 40 2.81 6.00 -17.11
CA GLY A 40 4.06 6.33 -17.81
C GLY A 40 5.29 5.85 -17.03
N ARG A 41 6.20 6.78 -16.71
CA ARG A 41 7.41 6.49 -15.91
C ARG A 41 7.13 6.32 -14.42
N LEU A 42 5.90 6.61 -13.98
CA LEU A 42 5.54 6.65 -12.57
C LEU A 42 4.80 5.37 -12.17
N THR A 43 5.09 4.88 -10.96
CA THR A 43 4.29 3.85 -10.29
C THR A 43 3.33 4.53 -9.31
N ARG A 44 2.08 4.06 -9.29
CA ARG A 44 1.02 4.58 -8.43
C ARG A 44 0.36 3.43 -7.68
N ILE A 45 0.34 3.49 -6.36
CA ILE A 45 -0.19 2.43 -5.50
C ILE A 45 -1.63 2.78 -5.11
N CYS A 46 -2.53 1.81 -5.23
CA CYS A 46 -3.91 1.94 -4.77
C CYS A 46 -3.92 1.88 -3.23
N VAL A 47 -4.20 3.00 -2.58
CA VAL A 47 -4.15 3.14 -1.12
C VAL A 47 -5.10 2.16 -0.44
N ALA A 48 -6.33 2.01 -0.96
CA ALA A 48 -7.31 1.07 -0.42
C ALA A 48 -6.81 -0.38 -0.38
N SER A 49 -6.02 -0.81 -1.38
CA SER A 49 -5.43 -2.15 -1.36
C SER A 49 -4.30 -2.31 -0.33
N VAL A 50 -3.61 -1.22 0.02
CA VAL A 50 -2.62 -1.22 1.11
C VAL A 50 -3.33 -1.30 2.46
N GLU A 51 -4.43 -0.55 2.63
CA GLU A 51 -5.25 -0.62 3.85
C GLU A 51 -5.81 -2.04 4.06
N GLN A 52 -6.31 -2.68 3.00
CA GLN A 52 -6.74 -4.09 3.04
C GLN A 52 -5.60 -5.03 3.44
N TYR A 53 -4.39 -4.81 2.91
CA TYR A 53 -3.22 -5.58 3.31
C TYR A 53 -2.93 -5.42 4.80
N PHE A 54 -2.94 -4.19 5.34
CA PHE A 54 -2.73 -3.96 6.78
C PHE A 54 -3.83 -4.59 7.65
N ALA A 55 -5.08 -4.53 7.21
CA ALA A 55 -6.19 -5.19 7.89
C ALA A 55 -6.05 -6.73 7.93
N SER A 56 -5.32 -7.31 6.97
CA SER A 56 -5.03 -8.76 6.95
C SER A 56 -3.84 -9.19 7.81
N LEU A 57 -3.04 -8.25 8.30
CA LEU A 57 -1.87 -8.58 9.12
C LEU A 57 -2.30 -9.09 10.50
N PRO A 58 -1.55 -10.03 11.08
CA PRO A 58 -1.82 -10.47 12.44
C PRO A 58 -1.66 -9.29 13.40
N VAL A 59 -2.63 -9.15 14.30
CA VAL A 59 -2.55 -8.16 15.38
C VAL A 59 -1.49 -8.66 16.36
N MET A 60 -0.46 -7.85 16.57
CA MET A 60 0.56 -8.16 17.57
C MET A 60 -0.10 -8.33 18.95
N GLY A 61 0.09 -9.51 19.56
CA GLY A 61 -0.46 -9.82 20.88
C GLY A 61 -1.86 -10.45 20.89
N ALA A 62 -2.48 -10.72 19.73
CA ALA A 62 -3.61 -11.63 19.67
C ALA A 62 -3.06 -13.07 19.76
N ALA A 63 -3.22 -13.68 20.93
CA ALA A 63 -2.97 -15.11 21.18
C ALA A 63 -4.12 -15.97 20.63
#